data_AF-A0A7J4QR78-F1
#
_entry.id   AF-A0A7J4QR78-F1
#
_cell.length_a   1.000
_cell.length_b   1.000
_cell.length_c   1.000
_cell.angle_alpha   90.00
_cell.angle_beta   90.00
_cell.angle_gamma   90.00
#
_symmetry.space_group_name_H-M   'P 1'
#
loop_
_entity.id
_entity.type
_entity.pdbx_description
1 polymer ?
#
loop_
_entity_poly.entity_id
_entity_poly.type
_entity_poly.pdbx_seq_one_letter_code
_entity_poly.pdbx_strand_id
1 'polypeptide(L)' 'VYFIDIVSDSLLVFEGEGGRHGKAEGPFKLQEGMNRFLEGVNVTFRRDHDSKRPRINKSESRKDREQRTSGDFYSFNH' A
#
# COMPACT_ATOMS: atom_id res chain seq x y z
N VAL A 1 -7.98 -0.36 -3.11
CA VAL A 1 -7.07 -1.28 -2.39
C VAL A 1 -7.63 -2.70 -2.31
N TYR A 2 -8.79 -2.95 -1.68
CA TYR A 2 -9.28 -4.33 -1.50
C TYR A 2 -9.50 -5.12 -2.81
N PHE A 3 -10.13 -4.51 -3.82
CA PHE A 3 -10.30 -5.15 -5.12
C PHE A 3 -8.95 -5.55 -5.76
N ILE A 4 -7.97 -4.63 -5.70
CA ILE A 4 -6.62 -4.83 -6.23
C ILE A 4 -5.92 -5.99 -5.50
N ASP A 5 -6.02 -6.06 -4.16
CA ASP A 5 -5.44 -7.16 -3.36
C ASP A 5 -5.99 -8.55 -3.74
N ILE A 6 -7.26 -8.63 -4.16
CA ILE A 6 -7.88 -9.92 -4.49
C ILE A 6 -7.50 -10.41 -5.88
N VAL A 7 -7.35 -9.51 -6.85
CA VAL A 7 -7.31 -9.87 -8.27
C VAL A 7 -5.93 -9.72 -8.91
N SER A 8 -4.94 -9.21 -8.19
CA SER A 8 -3.65 -8.82 -8.77
C SER A 8 -2.47 -9.53 -8.09
N ASP A 9 -1.62 -10.16 -8.90
CA ASP A 9 -0.32 -10.70 -8.46
C ASP A 9 0.81 -9.67 -8.57
N SER A 10 0.67 -8.72 -9.52
CA SER A 10 1.64 -7.69 -9.82
C SER A 10 0.97 -6.34 -10.13
N LEU A 11 1.73 -5.26 -9.97
CA LEU A 11 1.24 -3.88 -10.14
C LEU A 11 2.22 -3.03 -10.94
N LEU A 12 1.66 -2.16 -11.78
CA LEU A 12 2.34 -0.96 -12.27
C LEU A 12 1.91 0.23 -11.40
N VAL A 13 2.86 0.97 -10.88
CA VAL A 13 2.62 2.15 -10.04
C VAL A 13 2.85 3.40 -10.88
N PHE A 14 1.89 4.32 -10.87
CA PHE A 14 1.97 5.59 -11.58
C PHE A 14 2.26 6.71 -10.58
N GLU A 15 3.27 7.51 -10.87
CA GLU A 15 3.74 8.63 -10.03
C GLU A 15 3.88 9.90 -10.87
N GLY A 16 3.83 11.07 -10.24
CA GLY A 16 4.00 12.36 -10.90
C GLY A 16 3.00 13.41 -10.44
N GLU A 17 2.79 14.44 -11.27
CA GLU A 17 1.86 15.53 -10.99
C GLU A 17 0.66 15.48 -11.94
N GLY A 18 -0.54 15.39 -11.37
CA GLY A 18 -1.80 15.28 -12.10
C GLY A 18 -1.99 16.43 -13.09
N GLY A 19 -2.23 16.10 -14.36
CA GLY A 19 -2.40 17.07 -15.44
C GLY A 19 -1.11 17.69 -15.98
N ARG A 20 0.08 17.27 -15.50
CA ARG A 20 1.37 17.75 -16.03
C ARG A 20 2.25 16.63 -16.56
N HIS A 21 2.66 15.70 -15.71
CA HIS A 21 3.51 14.57 -16.12
C HIS A 21 3.29 13.37 -15.22
N GLY A 22 3.51 12.18 -15.79
CA GLY A 22 3.43 10.91 -15.05
C GLY A 22 4.51 9.94 -15.51
N LYS A 23 4.93 9.06 -14.61
CA LYS A 23 5.84 7.95 -14.86
C LYS A 23 5.18 6.66 -14.37
N ALA A 24 5.16 5.63 -15.21
CA ALA A 24 4.78 4.28 -14.80
C ALA A 24 6.03 3.49 -14.43
N GLU A 25 6.01 2.83 -13.28
CA GLU A 25 7.07 1.94 -12.82
C GLU A 25 6.54 0.54 -12.51
N GLY A 26 7.37 -0.48 -12.73
CA GLY A 26 7.07 -1.89 -12.52
C GLY A 26 7.32 -2.75 -13.78
N PRO A 27 6.71 -3.96 -13.87
CA PRO A 27 5.77 -4.53 -12.91
C PRO A 27 6.45 -4.94 -11.59
N PHE A 28 5.86 -4.53 -10.47
CA PHE A 28 6.28 -4.97 -9.14
C PHE A 28 5.41 -6.12 -8.65
N LYS A 29 5.91 -6.92 -7.71
CA LYS A 29 5.04 -7.82 -6.94
C LYS A 29 4.00 -6.99 -6.18
N LEU A 30 2.80 -7.54 -5.95
CA LEU A 30 1.70 -6.86 -5.24
C LEU A 30 2.18 -6.14 -3.97
N GLN A 31 2.93 -6.82 -3.10
CA GLN A 31 3.41 -6.25 -1.84
C GLN A 31 4.31 -5.03 -2.04
N GLU A 32 5.25 -5.10 -2.98
CA GLU A 32 6.20 -4.02 -3.27
C GLU A 32 5.50 -2.82 -3.92
N GLY A 33 4.66 -3.09 -4.93
CA GLY A 33 3.89 -2.06 -5.61
C GLY A 33 2.89 -1.35 -4.69
N MET A 34 2.22 -2.10 -3.80
CA MET A 34 1.32 -1.53 -2.81
C MET A 34 2.04 -0.70 -1.75
N ASN A 35 3.22 -1.14 -1.28
CA ASN A 35 4.02 -0.34 -0.34
C ASN A 35 4.41 1.01 -0.96
N ARG A 36 4.94 0.98 -2.19
CA ARG A 36 5.32 2.19 -2.92
C ARG A 36 4.13 3.13 -3.16
N PHE A 37 3.01 2.60 -3.64
CA PHE A 37 1.80 3.38 -3.86
C PHE A 37 1.29 4.02 -2.56
N LEU A 38 1.23 3.26 -1.47
CA LEU A 38 0.67 3.70 -0.20
C LEU A 38 1.57 4.71 0.54
N GLU A 39 2.89 4.58 0.40
CA GLU A 39 3.85 5.58 0.84
C GLU A 39 3.60 6.93 0.14
N GLY A 40 3.44 6.92 -1.18
CA GLY A 40 3.19 8.15 -1.97
C GLY A 40 1.89 8.88 -1.61
N VAL A 41 0.87 8.17 -1.12
CA VAL A 41 -0.38 8.78 -0.62
C VAL A 41 -0.43 8.92 0.90
N ASN A 42 0.67 8.60 1.59
CA ASN A 42 0.83 8.76 3.03
C ASN A 42 -0.21 7.98 3.87
N VAL A 43 -0.52 6.73 3.52
CA VAL A 43 -1.51 5.88 4.21
C VAL A 43 -0.91 4.51 4.54
N THR A 44 -1.27 3.91 5.66
CA THR A 44 -0.88 2.53 5.99
C THR A 44 -2.09 1.59 6.06
N PHE A 45 -1.89 0.34 5.64
CA PHE A 45 -2.86 -0.74 5.72
C PHE A 45 -2.32 -1.93 6.53
N ARG A 46 -3.21 -2.52 7.32
CA ARG A 46 -2.98 -3.77 8.06
C ARG A 46 -3.91 -4.87 7.58
N ARG A 47 -3.57 -6.14 7.78
CA ARG A 47 -4.54 -7.23 7.62
C ARG A 47 -5.33 -7.42 8.91
N ASP A 48 -6.65 -7.56 8.74
CA ASP A 48 -7.53 -8.02 9.80
C ASP A 48 -7.20 -9.49 10.13
N HIS A 49 -7.13 -9.84 11.42
CA HIS A 49 -6.70 -11.18 11.84
C HIS A 49 -7.68 -12.27 11.38
N ASP A 50 -8.98 -11.99 11.46
CA ASP A 50 -10.03 -12.97 11.22
C ASP A 50 -10.40 -13.02 9.74
N SER A 51 -10.60 -11.86 9.12
CA SER A 51 -11.07 -11.81 7.74
C SER A 51 -9.94 -11.75 6.71
N LYS A 52 -8.69 -11.57 7.14
CA LYS A 52 -7.49 -11.30 6.30
C LYS A 52 -7.62 -10.11 5.34
N ARG A 53 -8.65 -9.29 5.54
CA ARG A 53 -8.93 -8.15 4.65
C ARG A 53 -8.00 -6.99 5.00
N PRO A 54 -7.46 -6.27 4.00
CA PRO A 54 -6.74 -5.04 4.24
C PRO A 54 -7.66 -3.98 4.86
N ARG A 55 -7.24 -3.40 5.97
CA ARG A 55 -7.91 -2.33 6.71
C ARG A 55 -6.97 -1.14 6.83
N ILE A 56 -7.48 0.04 6.53
CA ILE A 56 -6.74 1.30 6.73
C ILE A 56 -6.49 1.52 8.22
N ASN A 57 -5.29 1.95 8.59
CA ASN A 57 -5.04 2.44 9.95
C ASN A 57 -5.51 3.88 10.08
N LYS A 58 -5.95 4.26 11.29
CA LYS A 58 -6.13 5.67 11.61
C LYS A 58 -4.77 6.35 11.65
N SER A 59 -4.66 7.52 11.03
CA SER A 59 -3.46 8.36 11.05
C SER A 59 -2.99 8.58 12.48
N GLU A 60 -1.68 8.51 12.71
CA GLU A 60 -1.07 8.68 14.03
C GLU A 60 -1.52 7.67 15.10
N SER A 61 -2.19 6.58 14.71
CA SER A 61 -2.39 5.46 15.61
C SER A 61 -1.05 4.77 15.89
N ARG A 62 -0.98 4.02 17.00
CA ARG A 62 0.24 3.27 17.36
C ARG A 62 0.73 2.39 16.20
N LYS A 63 -0.18 1.66 15.56
CA LYS A 63 0.11 0.77 14.42
C LYS A 63 0.52 1.54 13.16
N ASP A 64 -0.10 2.68 12.88
CA ASP A 64 0.30 3.54 11.76
C ASP A 64 1.74 4.02 11.91
N ARG A 65 2.12 4.48 13.11
CA ARG A 65 3.50 4.88 13.41
C ARG A 65 4.48 3.71 13.30
N GLU A 66 4.17 2.58 13.92
CA GLU A 66 5.01 1.36 13.86
C GLU A 66 5.30 0.97 12.40
N GLN A 67 4.27 0.91 11.55
CA GLN A 67 4.39 0.54 10.14
C GLN A 67 5.17 1.56 9.32
N ARG A 68 4.95 2.86 9.54
CA ARG A 68 5.73 3.92 8.87
C ARG A 68 7.21 3.83 9.22
N THR A 69 7.53 3.63 10.49
CA THR A 69 8.91 3.49 10.95
C THR A 69 9.60 2.27 10.32
N SER A 70 8.87 1.18 10.06
CA SER A 70 9.41 0.00 9.38
C SER A 70 9.34 0.05 7.85
N GLY A 71 8.70 1.07 7.26
CA GLY A 71 8.42 1.12 5.82
C GLY A 71 7.38 0.10 5.33
N ASP A 72 6.60 -0.49 6.25
CA ASP A 72 5.56 -1.50 5.94
C ASP A 72 4.18 -0.84 5.79
N PHE A 73 4.02 -0.01 4.76
CA PHE A 73 2.75 0.63 4.43
C PHE A 73 1.67 -0.37 4.00
N TYR A 74 2.08 -1.55 3.51
CA TYR A 74 1.20 -2.64 3.11
C TYR A 74 1.57 -3.96 3.81
N SER A 75 1.03 -4.16 5.01
CA SER A 75 1.34 -5.36 5.79
C SER A 75 0.68 -6.59 5.19
N PHE A 76 1.50 -7.47 4.62
CA PHE A 76 1.06 -8.62 3.84
C PHE A 76 1.06 -9.94 4.64
N ASN A 77 1.97 -10.08 5.62
CA ASN A 77 2.36 -11.37 6.20
C ASN A 77 2.01 -11.56 7.69
N HIS A 78 0.82 -11.20 8.19
CA HIS A 78 0.38 -11.52 9.56
C HIS A 78 -1.04 -12.14 9.59
#